data_AF-A0A917SJJ4-F1
#
_entry.id   AF-A0A917SJJ4-F1
#
_cell.length_a   1.000
_cell.length_b   1.000
_cell.length_c   1.000
_cell.angle_alpha   90.00
_cell.angle_beta   90.00
_cell.angle_gamma   90.00
#
_symmetry.space_group_name_H-M   'P 1'
#
loop_
_entity.id
_entity.type
_entity.pdbx_description
1 polymer ?
#
loop_
_entity_poly.entity_id
_entity_poly.type
_entity_poly.pdbx_seq_one_letter_code
_entity_poly.pdbx_strand_id
1 'polypeptide(L)'
;MSVQIATRVFGSELLVALIRHYRANPGLQKEAAAALGVPVQAVSTNTRILVEAGVVVGDPAPRGGRPGRWIVNEDRTLELARELITYTLDNTANLDAPEIGSKETS
;
A
#
# COMPACT_ATOMS: atom_id res chain seq x y z
N MET A 1 -11.44 -7.25 3.94
CA MET A 1 -10.24 -7.12 4.80
C MET A 1 -9.16 -6.23 4.17
N SER A 2 -9.41 -5.66 3.00
CA SER A 2 -8.36 -5.19 2.11
C SER A 2 -8.19 -3.67 2.08
N VAL A 3 -9.28 -2.92 2.32
CA VAL A 3 -9.27 -1.46 2.56
C VAL A 3 -8.39 -1.07 3.77
N GLN A 4 -8.39 -1.85 4.85
CA GLN A 4 -7.53 -1.59 6.01
C GLN A 4 -6.04 -1.71 5.65
N ILE A 5 -5.69 -2.71 4.83
CA ILE A 5 -4.33 -2.90 4.32
C ILE A 5 -3.97 -1.75 3.37
N ALA A 6 -4.86 -1.39 2.44
CA ALA A 6 -4.68 -0.28 1.52
C ALA A 6 -4.47 1.04 2.28
N THR A 7 -5.28 1.32 3.30
CA THR A 7 -5.16 2.52 4.15
C THR A 7 -3.81 2.55 4.87
N ARG A 8 -3.36 1.42 5.42
CA ARG A 8 -2.05 1.32 6.07
C ARG A 8 -0.91 1.57 5.09
N VAL A 9 -0.99 0.99 3.88
CA VAL A 9 0.06 1.09 2.85
C VAL A 9 0.13 2.51 2.27
N PHE A 10 -1.00 3.07 1.85
CA PHE A 10 -1.04 4.36 1.15
C PHE A 10 -1.16 5.56 2.09
N GLY A 11 -1.47 5.35 3.38
CA GLY A 11 -1.53 6.41 4.39
C GLY A 11 -0.16 6.81 4.97
N SER A 12 0.92 6.11 4.62
CA SER A 12 2.29 6.44 5.08
C SER A 12 3.13 6.97 3.93
N GLU A 13 3.65 8.18 4.07
CA GLU A 13 4.53 8.81 3.08
C GLU A 13 5.77 7.95 2.79
N LEU A 14 6.38 7.36 3.82
CA LEU A 14 7.57 6.52 3.64
C LEU A 14 7.24 5.20 2.91
N LEU A 15 6.07 4.60 3.15
CA LEU A 15 5.65 3.41 2.41
C LEU A 15 5.44 3.73 0.94
N VAL A 16 4.76 4.83 0.63
CA VAL A 16 4.55 5.30 -0.75
C VAL A 16 5.88 5.63 -1.43
N ALA A 17 6.80 6.30 -0.74
CA ALA A 17 8.13 6.61 -1.25
C ALA A 17 8.93 5.34 -1.57
N LEU A 18 8.86 4.32 -0.71
CA LEU A 18 9.51 3.02 -0.93
C LEU A 18 8.90 2.26 -2.12
N ILE A 19 7.56 2.27 -2.28
CA ILE A 19 6.90 1.67 -3.45
C ILE A 19 7.40 2.36 -4.73
N ARG A 20 7.40 3.70 -4.76
CA ARG A 20 7.88 4.46 -5.91
C ARG A 20 9.34 4.17 -6.21
N HIS A 21 10.18 4.09 -5.17
CA HIS A 21 11.60 3.79 -5.32
C HIS A 21 11.80 2.39 -5.90
N TYR A 22 11.25 1.34 -5.29
CA TYR A 22 11.46 -0.03 -5.74
C TYR A 22 10.84 -0.34 -7.12
N ARG A 23 9.79 0.38 -7.50
CA ARG A 23 9.24 0.31 -8.86
C ARG A 23 10.24 0.84 -9.90
N ALA A 24 10.89 1.97 -9.61
CA ALA A 24 11.86 2.57 -10.52
C ALA A 24 13.24 1.90 -10.45
N ASN A 25 13.64 1.45 -9.26
CA ASN A 25 14.96 0.90 -8.96
C ASN A 25 14.83 -0.36 -8.08
N PRO A 26 14.53 -1.53 -8.69
CA PRO A 26 14.62 -2.82 -8.01
C PRO A 26 15.98 -3.02 -7.33
N GLY A 27 16.00 -3.24 -6.01
CA GLY A 27 17.28 -3.15 -5.31
C GLY A 27 17.25 -3.49 -3.82
N LEU A 28 18.35 -3.15 -3.16
CA LEU A 28 18.59 -3.42 -1.73
C LEU A 28 17.95 -2.37 -0.82
N GLN A 29 17.64 -2.74 0.41
CA GLN A 29 17.17 -1.79 1.44
C GLN A 29 18.18 -0.68 1.73
N LYS A 30 19.50 -0.97 1.62
CA LYS A 30 20.55 0.02 1.83
C LYS A 30 20.56 1.10 0.75
N GLU A 31 20.26 0.73 -0.49
CA GLU A 31 20.19 1.67 -1.62
C GLU A 31 18.96 2.57 -1.49
N ALA A 32 17.81 1.98 -1.14
CA ALA A 32 16.60 2.73 -0.84
C ALA A 32 16.79 3.71 0.34
N ALA A 33 17.46 3.28 1.41
CA ALA A 33 17.78 4.13 2.55
C ALA A 33 18.64 5.34 2.15
N ALA A 34 19.68 5.11 1.36
CA ALA A 34 20.54 6.18 0.86
C ALA A 34 19.78 7.14 -0.08
N ALA A 35 18.97 6.61 -0.99
CA ALA A 35 18.20 7.41 -1.94
C ALA A 35 17.11 8.26 -1.28
N LEU A 36 16.47 7.74 -0.22
CA LEU A 36 15.41 8.43 0.50
C LEU A 36 15.92 9.26 1.69
N GLY A 37 17.22 9.19 2.01
CA GLY A 37 17.80 9.94 3.13
C GLY A 37 17.28 9.49 4.49
N VAL A 38 16.92 8.21 4.65
CA VAL A 38 16.34 7.67 5.89
C VAL A 38 17.19 6.54 6.47
N PRO A 39 17.08 6.24 7.78
CA PRO A 39 17.80 5.12 8.38
C PRO A 39 17.43 3.76 7.75
N VAL A 40 18.43 2.89 7.57
CA VAL A 40 18.23 1.52 7.05
C VAL A 40 17.22 0.74 7.89
N GLN A 41 17.20 0.94 9.21
CA GLN A 41 16.21 0.31 10.09
C GLN A 41 14.78 0.73 9.76
N ALA A 42 14.55 2.02 9.46
CA ALA A 42 13.25 2.52 9.06
C ALA A 42 12.82 1.88 7.74
N VAL A 43 13.72 1.79 6.75
CA VAL A 43 13.46 1.06 5.50
C VAL A 43 13.13 -0.40 5.78
N SER A 44 13.92 -1.10 6.59
CA SER A 44 13.72 -2.52 6.86
C SER A 44 12.34 -2.81 7.46
N THR A 45 11.94 -2.03 8.47
CA THR A 45 10.61 -2.12 9.09
C THR A 45 9.50 -1.85 8.07
N ASN A 46 9.64 -0.80 7.26
CA ASN A 46 8.61 -0.42 6.29
C ASN A 46 8.53 -1.40 5.10
N THR A 47 9.67 -1.91 4.60
CA THR A 47 9.71 -2.97 3.59
C THR A 47 9.00 -4.22 4.10
N ARG A 48 9.17 -4.60 5.39
CA ARG A 48 8.45 -5.73 5.97
C ARG A 48 6.93 -5.53 5.90
N ILE A 49 6.44 -4.32 6.18
CA ILE A 49 5.01 -3.99 6.06
C ILE A 49 4.53 -4.16 4.62
N LEU A 50 5.31 -3.69 3.64
CA LEU A 50 4.99 -3.85 2.22
C LEU A 50 5.01 -5.33 1.77
N VAL A 51 5.90 -6.13 2.33
CA VAL A 51 5.96 -7.58 2.08
C VAL A 51 4.75 -8.29 2.68
N GLU A 52 4.38 -7.97 3.92
CA GLU A 52 3.18 -8.51 4.57
C GLU A 52 1.90 -8.12 3.80
N ALA A 53 1.87 -6.93 3.17
CA ALA A 53 0.77 -6.49 2.31
C ALA A 53 0.78 -7.12 0.89
N GLY A 54 1.85 -7.83 0.53
CA GLY A 54 2.08 -8.40 -0.81
C GLY A 54 2.47 -7.37 -1.88
N VAL A 55 2.72 -6.12 -1.49
CA VAL A 55 3.06 -4.99 -2.38
C VAL A 55 4.52 -5.04 -2.83
N VAL A 56 5.40 -5.51 -1.96
CA VAL A 56 6.81 -5.75 -2.29
C VAL A 56 7.09 -7.23 -2.14
N VAL A 57 7.82 -7.80 -3.09
CA VAL A 57 8.25 -9.20 -3.04
C VAL A 57 9.76 -9.27 -3.18
N GLY A 58 10.35 -10.30 -2.58
CA GLY A 58 11.76 -10.59 -2.75
C GLY A 58 12.00 -11.24 -4.11
N ASP A 59 12.98 -10.74 -4.86
CA ASP A 59 13.49 -11.45 -6.04
C ASP A 59 14.11 -12.78 -5.57
N PRO A 60 13.65 -13.94 -6.07
CA PRO A 60 14.12 -15.23 -5.60
C PRO A 60 15.65 -15.32 -5.70
N ALA A 61 16.29 -15.51 -4.55
CA ALA A 61 17.74 -15.73 -4.52
C ALA A 61 18.06 -17.05 -5.26
N PRO A 62 19.08 -17.08 -6.14
CA PRO A 62 19.44 -18.28 -6.92
C PRO A 62 19.72 -19.55 -6.08
N ARG A 63 19.95 -19.41 -4.76
CA ARG A 63 20.28 -20.51 -3.85
C ARG A 63 19.63 -20.37 -2.46
N GLY A 64 18.30 -20.25 -2.40
CA GLY A 64 17.53 -20.47 -1.15
C GLY A 64 17.86 -19.55 0.02
N GLY A 65 18.42 -18.36 -0.25
CA GLY A 65 18.80 -17.37 0.76
C GLY A 65 17.77 -16.24 0.91
N ARG A 66 18.07 -15.29 1.80
CA ARG A 66 17.31 -14.04 1.90
C ARG A 66 17.29 -13.34 0.52
N PRO A 67 16.15 -12.77 0.10
CA PRO A 67 16.06 -12.11 -1.19
C PRO A 67 17.12 -11.01 -1.28
N GLY A 68 17.93 -11.09 -2.33
CA GLY A 68 19.00 -10.14 -2.59
C GLY A 68 18.50 -8.81 -3.13
N ARG A 69 17.23 -8.75 -3.59
CA ARG A 69 16.61 -7.55 -4.15
C ARG A 69 15.12 -7.53 -3.83
N TRP A 70 14.57 -6.33 -3.71
CA TRP A 70 13.15 -6.09 -3.51
C TRP A 70 12.55 -5.43 -4.74
N ILE A 71 11.40 -5.95 -5.16
CA ILE A 71 10.65 -5.48 -6.33
C ILE A 71 9.20 -5.23 -5.95
N VAL A 72 8.51 -4.35 -6.69
CA VAL A 72 7.09 -4.10 -6.48
C VAL A 72 6.25 -5.13 -7.23
N ASN A 73 5.27 -5.70 -6.55
CA ASN A 73 4.17 -6.45 -7.16
C ASN A 73 3.12 -5.45 -7.66
N GLU A 74 3.17 -5.10 -8.94
CA GLU A 74 2.29 -4.07 -9.51
C GLU A 74 0.82 -4.46 -9.45
N ASP A 75 0.49 -5.73 -9.71
CA ASP A 75 -0.89 -6.22 -9.70
C ASP A 75 -1.52 -6.06 -8.31
N ARG A 76 -0.80 -6.48 -7.27
CA ARG A 76 -1.27 -6.33 -5.88
C ARG A 76 -1.37 -4.86 -5.47
N THR A 77 -0.44 -4.03 -5.95
CA THR A 77 -0.46 -2.59 -5.67
C THR A 77 -1.70 -1.94 -6.30
N LEU A 78 -2.02 -2.30 -7.55
CA LEU A 78 -3.20 -1.80 -8.27
C LEU A 78 -4.51 -2.29 -7.62
N GLU A 79 -4.55 -3.54 -7.17
CA GLU A 79 -5.69 -4.09 -6.43
C GLU A 79 -6.00 -3.26 -5.18
N LEU A 80 -5.01 -3.04 -4.31
CA LEU A 80 -5.18 -2.24 -3.09
C LEU A 80 -5.58 -0.79 -3.39
N ALA A 81 -5.03 -0.19 -4.44
CA ALA A 81 -5.38 1.17 -4.84
C ALA A 81 -6.85 1.26 -5.29
N ARG A 82 -7.32 0.29 -6.07
CA ARG A 82 -8.72 0.21 -6.50
C ARG A 82 -9.67 0.07 -5.33
N GLU A 83 -9.36 -0.80 -4.37
CA GLU A 83 -10.21 -0.99 -3.19
C GLU A 83 -10.34 0.26 -2.34
N LEU A 84 -9.26 1.04 -2.19
CA LEU A 84 -9.30 2.32 -1.49
C LEU A 84 -10.16 3.34 -2.22
N ILE A 85 -10.05 3.41 -3.56
CA ILE A 85 -10.86 4.30 -4.40
C ILE A 85 -12.34 3.90 -4.31
N THR A 86 -12.66 2.62 -4.50
CA THR A 86 -14.03 2.09 -4.41
C THR A 86 -14.64 2.41 -3.05
N TYR A 87 -13.93 2.13 -1.96
CA TYR A 87 -14.44 2.40 -0.61
C TYR A 87 -14.70 3.89 -0.35
N THR A 88 -13.82 4.77 -0.82
CA THR A 88 -13.95 6.22 -0.60
C THR A 88 -15.04 6.87 -1.46
N LEU A 89 -15.24 6.37 -2.69
CA LEU A 89 -16.25 6.89 -3.61
C LEU A 89 -17.63 6.26 -3.39
N ASP A 90 -17.74 4.97 -3.07
CA ASP A 90 -19.04 4.32 -2.78
C ASP A 90 -19.68 4.90 -1.51
N ASN A 91 -18.87 5.40 -0.57
CA ASN A 91 -19.37 6.09 0.61
C ASN A 91 -20.03 7.46 0.29
N THR A 92 -19.81 8.02 -0.90
CA THR A 92 -20.48 9.26 -1.34
C THR A 92 -21.89 9.02 -1.90
N ALA A 93 -22.19 7.80 -2.36
CA ALA A 93 -23.52 7.45 -2.88
C ALA A 93 -24.59 7.30 -1.77
N ASN A 94 -24.18 7.26 -0.50
CA ASN A 94 -25.08 7.03 0.64
C ASN A 94 -25.37 8.30 1.48
N LEU A 95 -24.88 9.47 1.04
CA LEU A 95 -25.06 10.76 1.75
C LEU A 95 -26.15 11.66 1.16
N ASP A 96 -26.82 11.23 0.08
CA ASP A 96 -27.86 12.00 -0.63
C ASP A 96 -29.31 11.54 -0.36
N ALA A 97 -29.54 10.67 0.63
CA ALA A 97 -30.90 10.33 1.05
C ALA A 97 -31.32 11.14 2.29
N PRO A 98 -32.02 12.27 2.16
CA PRO A 98 -32.81 12.77 3.27
C PRO A 98 -33.91 11.75 3.55
N GLU A 99 -33.87 11.11 4.72
CA GLU A 99 -35.04 10.47 5.32
C GLU A 99 -36.08 11.56 5.60
N ILE A 100 -36.84 11.96 4.57
CA ILE A 100 -38.06 12.72 4.78
C ILE A 100 -39.07 11.71 5.30
N GLY A 101 -39.14 11.62 6.63
CA GLY A 101 -40.20 10.92 7.32
C GLY A 101 -41.55 11.47 6.84
N SER A 102 -42.27 10.65 6.08
CA SER A 102 -43.70 10.82 5.88
C SER A 102 -44.39 10.58 7.22
N LYS A 103 -44.50 11.63 8.03
CA LYS A 103 -45.46 11.67 9.12
C LYS A 103 -46.85 11.75 8.52
N GLU A 104 -47.68 10.84 9.00
CA GLU A 104 -49.12 10.77 8.90
C GLU A 104 -49.80 12.15 8.85
N THR A 105 -50.73 12.31 7.91
CA THR A 105 -51.88 13.18 8.11
C THR A 105 -53.13 12.42 7.67
N SER A 106 -53.87 12.01 8.70
CA SER A 106 -55.32 11.86 8.88
C SER A 106 -56.24 11.83 7.66
#